data_AF-A0A0M8X215-F1
#
_entry.id   AF-A0A0M8X215-F1
#
_cell.length_a   1.000
_cell.length_b   1.000
_cell.length_c   1.000
_cell.angle_alpha   90.00
_cell.angle_beta   90.00
_cell.angle_gamma   90.00
#
_symmetry.space_group_name_H-M   'P 1'
#
loop_
_entity.id
_entity.type
_entity.pdbx_description
1 polymer ?
#
loop_
_entity_poly.entity_id
_entity_poly.type
_entity_poly.pdbx_seq_one_letter_code
_entity_poly.pdbx_strand_id
1 'polypeptide(L)'
;MSAATTSRTHTDRRSAARGTVFNETMLGVLRLDGEQCDRRVRLDLTVSADRVMRLRGTTEARAAGRVRITGWADDPDAEGELEISPLARRRIRYRIAFTAGGRRLTLDGWKSVSPRRPVASMTVLPFTLYEDGAPMGTGTLHFPLRTQLLPFLASFRFPPARKPDAFLASRWRGEPGRTEVWYTTVTDPDTGSGLWLHHELTAPADGSEPYAHGWAAVFPADGPVRHARFGPLPWSGAEPGFSAGEVTSRPGRLAGSADEGALHWDIAERPAGEPLFTFPRWSWNRQLLPAAHMLPAARSRYDGTFTHDGRTLTLTGAPGASARIYGHGNARRWAWLHADLGDGDVLEVVAAVSTRPGLRRLPPMVFLRLRRNGRDWPRRPERGAAGWAGAGRFRADTALPTWTVTGRTALRRIRVEVTQPADRTLALDYTDPDGRHATCRNSERADAHVLLERWWFGGWRTEAEWTLDGTAHAEVGTR
;
A
#
# COMPACT_ATOMS: atom_id res chain seq x y z
N MET A 1 -44.92 41.98 -9.08
CA MET A 1 -44.14 41.94 -7.82
C MET A 1 -44.49 40.66 -7.07
N SER A 2 -43.60 39.66 -7.08
CA SER A 2 -43.53 38.66 -6.01
C SER A 2 -42.15 38.03 -6.06
N ALA A 3 -41.48 38.07 -4.91
CA ALA A 3 -40.04 37.91 -4.78
C ALA A 3 -39.60 36.45 -4.85
N ALA A 4 -38.57 36.20 -5.67
CA ALA A 4 -37.83 34.95 -5.70
C ALA A 4 -37.06 34.79 -4.38
N THR A 5 -37.43 33.79 -3.58
CA THR A 5 -36.68 33.41 -2.39
C THR A 5 -35.53 32.50 -2.81
N THR A 6 -34.34 33.09 -2.89
CA THR A 6 -33.07 32.40 -3.14
C THR A 6 -32.71 31.58 -1.90
N SER A 7 -32.89 30.26 -1.94
CA SER A 7 -32.41 29.36 -0.90
C SER A 7 -30.88 29.26 -1.01
N ARG A 8 -30.18 30.01 -0.15
CA ARG A 8 -28.75 29.86 0.11
C ARG A 8 -28.51 28.46 0.67
N THR A 9 -27.94 27.58 -0.13
CA THR A 9 -27.38 26.31 0.31
C THR A 9 -26.23 26.59 1.27
N HIS A 10 -26.51 26.41 2.57
CA HIS A 10 -25.51 26.36 3.61
C HIS A 10 -24.55 25.20 3.29
N THR A 11 -23.32 25.53 2.88
CA THR A 11 -22.20 24.59 2.86
C THR A 11 -21.99 24.08 4.28
N ASP A 12 -22.55 22.91 4.58
CA ASP A 12 -22.31 22.15 5.80
C ASP A 12 -20.84 21.70 5.78
N ARG A 13 -19.96 22.49 6.42
CA ARG A 13 -18.61 22.07 6.81
C ARG A 13 -18.76 21.00 7.90
N ARG A 14 -19.20 19.80 7.53
CA ARG A 14 -19.07 18.62 8.39
C ARG A 14 -17.59 18.40 8.64
N SER A 15 -17.17 18.55 9.89
CA SER A 15 -15.81 18.19 10.30
C SER A 15 -15.54 16.77 9.81
N ALA A 16 -14.48 16.56 9.02
CA ALA A 16 -14.09 15.24 8.58
C ALA A 16 -13.99 14.32 9.81
N ALA A 17 -14.83 13.28 9.85
CA ALA A 17 -14.80 12.30 10.93
C ALA A 17 -13.36 11.78 11.06
N ARG A 18 -12.85 11.65 12.28
CA ARG A 18 -11.50 11.12 12.54
C ARG A 18 -11.59 9.69 13.05
N GLY A 19 -10.64 8.86 12.65
CA GLY A 19 -10.39 7.53 13.20
C GLY A 19 -9.45 7.55 14.42
N THR A 20 -9.10 6.37 14.90
CA THR A 20 -8.08 6.17 15.95
C THR A 20 -7.12 5.09 15.49
N VAL A 21 -5.82 5.33 15.60
CA VAL A 21 -4.78 4.31 15.40
C VAL A 21 -3.84 4.34 16.58
N PHE A 22 -3.47 3.18 17.11
CA PHE A 22 -2.46 3.04 18.16
C PHE A 22 -1.75 1.70 18.06
N ASN A 23 -0.56 1.61 18.66
CA ASN A 23 0.21 0.38 18.78
C ASN A 23 0.13 -0.16 20.21
N GLU A 24 -0.03 -1.47 20.36
CA GLU A 24 -0.08 -2.15 21.64
C GLU A 24 0.86 -3.37 21.63
N THR A 25 1.73 -3.45 22.63
CA THR A 25 2.56 -4.63 22.88
C THR A 25 2.12 -5.29 24.18
N MET A 26 1.85 -6.60 24.13
CA MET A 26 1.54 -7.41 25.30
C MET A 26 2.49 -8.61 25.40
N LEU A 27 2.82 -9.00 26.63
CA LEU A 27 3.72 -10.11 26.95
C LEU A 27 3.04 -11.06 27.92
N GLY A 28 3.23 -12.36 27.77
CA GLY A 28 2.53 -13.29 28.62
C GLY A 28 2.98 -14.72 28.45
N VAL A 29 2.11 -15.61 28.89
CA VAL A 29 2.30 -17.05 28.82
C VAL A 29 1.08 -17.73 28.21
N LEU A 30 1.33 -18.85 27.53
CA LEU A 30 0.34 -19.77 27.00
C LEU A 30 0.67 -21.16 27.52
N ARG A 31 -0.36 -21.87 27.96
CA ARG A 31 -0.30 -23.31 28.25
C ARG A 31 -1.20 -24.03 27.28
N LEU A 32 -0.59 -24.90 26.47
CA LEU A 32 -1.32 -25.78 25.57
C LEU A 32 -1.86 -26.97 26.36
N ASP A 33 -3.02 -27.47 25.94
CA ASP A 33 -3.63 -28.64 26.54
C ASP A 33 -2.72 -29.86 26.33
N GLY A 34 -2.40 -30.57 27.41
CA GLY A 34 -1.45 -31.68 27.41
C GLY A 34 0.02 -31.31 27.61
N GLU A 35 0.38 -30.01 27.60
CA GLU A 35 1.73 -29.55 27.95
C GLU A 35 1.84 -29.19 29.45
N GLN A 36 2.97 -29.56 30.06
CA GLN A 36 3.29 -29.24 31.45
C GLN A 36 3.96 -27.86 31.61
N CYS A 37 4.46 -27.27 30.53
CA CYS A 37 5.25 -26.04 30.57
C CYS A 37 4.56 -24.87 29.85
N ASP A 38 4.73 -23.68 30.42
CA ASP A 38 4.25 -22.44 29.84
C ASP A 38 5.20 -21.94 28.74
N ARG A 39 4.62 -21.53 27.61
CA ARG A 39 5.33 -20.89 26.50
C ARG A 39 5.22 -19.38 26.64
N ARG A 40 6.33 -18.65 26.46
CA ARG A 40 6.29 -17.17 26.44
C ARG A 40 5.65 -16.69 25.15
N VAL A 41 4.69 -15.78 25.30
CA VAL A 41 3.95 -15.15 24.21
C VAL A 41 4.27 -13.66 24.17
N ARG A 42 4.48 -13.13 22.97
CA ARG A 42 4.55 -11.70 22.69
C ARG A 42 3.60 -11.36 21.56
N LEU A 43 2.78 -10.36 21.79
CA LEU A 43 1.83 -9.82 20.84
C LEU A 43 2.19 -8.36 20.56
N ASP A 44 2.50 -8.04 19.31
CA ASP A 44 2.76 -6.67 18.85
C ASP A 44 1.67 -6.29 17.84
N LEU A 45 0.72 -5.43 18.21
CA LEU A 45 -0.40 -5.02 17.36
C LEU A 45 -0.35 -3.55 16.99
N THR A 46 -0.77 -3.24 15.77
CA THR A 46 -1.30 -1.94 15.38
C THR A 46 -2.82 -2.06 15.27
N VAL A 47 -3.54 -1.28 16.07
CA VAL A 47 -5.00 -1.25 16.13
C VAL A 47 -5.50 0.00 15.41
N SER A 48 -6.51 -0.16 14.56
CA SER A 48 -7.13 0.91 13.79
C SER A 48 -8.66 0.87 13.88
N ALA A 49 -9.27 2.03 14.12
CA ALA A 49 -10.71 2.21 14.16
C ALA A 49 -11.13 3.39 13.26
N ASP A 50 -12.25 3.25 12.57
CA ASP A 50 -12.74 4.26 11.62
C ASP A 50 -13.32 5.50 12.31
N ARG A 51 -13.42 5.46 13.64
CA ARG A 51 -13.91 6.55 14.49
C ARG A 51 -12.99 6.82 15.67
N VAL A 52 -13.08 8.02 16.23
CA VAL A 52 -12.45 8.35 17.51
C VAL A 52 -13.03 7.42 18.57
N MET A 53 -12.15 6.69 19.27
CA MET A 53 -12.54 5.83 20.38
C MET A 53 -13.29 6.62 21.44
N ARG A 54 -14.48 6.14 21.81
CA ARG A 54 -15.30 6.76 22.86
C ARG A 54 -15.35 5.85 24.07
N LEU A 55 -14.98 6.38 25.23
CA LEU A 55 -15.01 5.61 26.49
C LEU A 55 -16.42 5.09 26.84
N ARG A 56 -17.46 5.87 26.54
CA ARG A 56 -18.87 5.57 26.83
C ARG A 56 -19.58 4.74 25.74
N GLY A 57 -18.90 4.41 24.64
CA GLY A 57 -19.49 3.65 23.53
C GLY A 57 -18.71 2.38 23.23
N THR A 58 -19.21 1.59 22.28
CA THR A 58 -18.48 0.46 21.70
C THR A 58 -17.81 0.91 20.40
N THR A 59 -16.52 0.62 20.27
CA THR A 59 -15.73 0.88 19.07
C THR A 59 -15.20 -0.44 18.54
N GLU A 60 -15.69 -0.86 17.37
CA GLU A 60 -15.06 -1.92 16.59
C GLU A 60 -13.75 -1.40 15.97
N ALA A 61 -12.71 -2.21 16.03
CA ALA A 61 -11.39 -1.90 15.51
C ALA A 61 -10.77 -3.13 14.83
N ARG A 62 -9.93 -2.90 13.83
CA ARG A 62 -9.10 -3.93 13.20
C ARG A 62 -7.71 -3.91 13.83
N ALA A 63 -7.12 -5.08 14.01
CA ALA A 63 -5.74 -5.25 14.44
C ALA A 63 -4.94 -6.01 13.40
N ALA A 64 -3.71 -5.58 13.18
CA ALA A 64 -2.71 -6.29 12.40
C ALA A 64 -1.37 -6.21 13.14
N GLY A 65 -0.54 -7.23 13.04
CA GLY A 65 0.75 -7.24 13.71
C GLY A 65 1.39 -8.62 13.78
N ARG A 66 2.25 -8.83 14.79
CA ARG A 66 3.05 -10.05 14.91
C ARG A 66 2.73 -10.80 16.19
N VAL A 67 2.59 -12.12 16.08
CA VAL A 67 2.44 -13.06 17.21
C VAL A 67 3.70 -13.90 17.32
N ARG A 68 4.36 -13.88 18.49
CA ARG A 68 5.48 -14.78 18.80
C ARG A 68 5.13 -15.68 19.97
N ILE A 69 5.26 -16.98 19.77
CA ILE A 69 5.14 -18.00 20.81
C ILE A 69 6.44 -18.79 20.80
N THR A 70 7.15 -18.74 21.93
CA THR A 70 8.51 -19.30 22.03
C THR A 70 8.51 -20.80 21.68
N GLY A 71 9.38 -21.16 20.73
CA GLY A 71 9.53 -22.54 20.27
C GLY A 71 8.33 -23.08 19.48
N TRP A 72 7.48 -22.21 18.94
CA TRP A 72 6.30 -22.66 18.16
C TRP A 72 5.86 -21.74 17.02
N ALA A 73 5.78 -20.42 17.25
CA ALA A 73 5.26 -19.48 16.26
C ALA A 73 6.05 -18.16 16.25
N ASP A 74 6.29 -17.63 15.05
CA ASP A 74 6.68 -16.23 14.82
C ASP A 74 5.97 -15.78 13.53
N ASP A 75 4.71 -15.37 13.66
CA ASP A 75 3.87 -14.96 12.54
C ASP A 75 3.85 -13.43 12.42
N PRO A 76 4.49 -12.83 11.39
CA PRO A 76 4.47 -11.39 11.14
C PRO A 76 3.14 -10.84 10.65
N ASP A 77 2.24 -11.69 10.18
CA ASP A 77 1.02 -11.33 9.45
C ASP A 77 -0.24 -11.75 10.23
N ALA A 78 -0.20 -11.60 11.56
CA ALA A 78 -1.35 -11.83 12.42
C ALA A 78 -2.39 -10.71 12.24
N GLU A 79 -3.65 -11.08 12.10
CA GLU A 79 -4.74 -10.16 11.80
C GLU A 79 -5.99 -10.47 12.63
N GLY A 80 -6.79 -9.47 12.94
CA GLY A 80 -8.01 -9.71 13.71
C GLY A 80 -8.79 -8.46 14.06
N GLU A 81 -9.67 -8.61 15.03
CA GLU A 81 -10.64 -7.59 15.43
C GLU A 81 -10.63 -7.37 16.94
N LEU A 82 -10.87 -6.12 17.33
CA LEU A 82 -11.06 -5.70 18.71
C LEU A 82 -12.42 -5.03 18.87
N GLU A 83 -13.16 -5.46 19.88
CA GLU A 83 -14.35 -4.76 20.36
C GLU A 83 -13.97 -3.98 21.62
N ILE A 84 -13.84 -2.66 21.51
CA ILE A 84 -13.42 -1.79 22.61
C ILE A 84 -14.65 -1.13 23.24
N SER A 85 -15.05 -1.58 24.43
CA SER A 85 -16.23 -1.07 25.14
C SER A 85 -16.00 -0.91 26.66
N PRO A 86 -15.15 0.05 27.07
CA PRO A 86 -14.62 0.11 28.44
C PRO A 86 -15.66 0.47 29.51
N LEU A 87 -16.66 1.30 29.18
CA LEU A 87 -17.73 1.68 30.13
C LEU A 87 -19.06 1.02 29.79
N ALA A 88 -19.40 0.86 28.50
CA ALA A 88 -20.71 0.36 28.09
C ALA A 88 -20.86 -1.16 28.31
N ARG A 89 -19.86 -1.96 27.93
CA ARG A 89 -19.83 -3.41 28.18
C ARG A 89 -18.78 -3.84 29.20
N ARG A 90 -18.00 -2.89 29.72
CA ARG A 90 -16.88 -3.16 30.64
C ARG A 90 -15.91 -4.21 30.10
N ARG A 91 -15.68 -4.19 28.79
CA ARG A 91 -14.92 -5.23 28.10
C ARG A 91 -14.10 -4.65 26.94
N ILE A 92 -12.91 -5.21 26.74
CA ILE A 92 -12.13 -5.06 25.50
C ILE A 92 -11.85 -6.46 24.98
N ARG A 93 -12.56 -6.91 23.93
CA ARG A 93 -12.39 -8.25 23.35
C ARG A 93 -11.36 -8.19 22.23
N TYR A 94 -10.56 -9.24 22.13
CA TYR A 94 -9.53 -9.46 21.11
C TYR A 94 -9.83 -10.79 20.43
N ARG A 95 -9.91 -10.79 19.10
CA ARG A 95 -9.97 -12.01 18.29
C ARG A 95 -8.92 -11.90 17.20
N ILE A 96 -7.78 -12.56 17.38
CA ILE A 96 -6.60 -12.45 16.50
C ILE A 96 -6.30 -13.81 15.87
N ALA A 97 -6.29 -13.86 14.55
CA ALA A 97 -5.90 -15.02 13.76
C ALA A 97 -4.43 -14.92 13.35
N PHE A 98 -3.71 -16.04 13.45
CA PHE A 98 -2.29 -16.14 13.12
C PHE A 98 -1.94 -17.60 12.74
N THR A 99 -0.74 -17.83 12.23
CA THR A 99 -0.28 -19.13 11.77
C THR A 99 0.80 -19.68 12.71
N ALA A 100 0.70 -20.96 13.09
CA ALA A 100 1.72 -21.66 13.88
C ALA A 100 1.88 -23.10 13.38
N GLY A 101 3.11 -23.51 13.07
CA GLY A 101 3.38 -24.85 12.55
C GLY A 101 2.56 -25.21 11.31
N GLY A 102 2.34 -24.26 10.40
CA GLY A 102 1.54 -24.43 9.18
C GLY A 102 0.03 -24.41 9.37
N ARG A 103 -0.48 -24.20 10.60
CA ARG A 103 -1.92 -24.25 10.92
C ARG A 103 -2.44 -22.87 11.31
N ARG A 104 -3.68 -22.57 10.94
CA ARG A 104 -4.34 -21.30 11.23
C ARG A 104 -5.01 -21.37 12.60
N LEU A 105 -4.58 -20.52 13.52
CA LEU A 105 -5.06 -20.47 14.90
C LEU A 105 -5.76 -19.15 15.20
N THR A 106 -6.65 -19.15 16.18
CA THR A 106 -7.33 -17.96 16.68
C THR A 106 -7.13 -17.79 18.18
N LEU A 107 -6.55 -16.66 18.59
CA LEU A 107 -6.54 -16.17 19.96
C LEU A 107 -7.84 -15.39 20.20
N ASP A 108 -8.69 -15.84 21.12
CA ASP A 108 -9.90 -15.12 21.57
C ASP A 108 -9.83 -14.87 23.08
N GLY A 109 -9.92 -13.61 23.47
CA GLY A 109 -9.81 -13.20 24.86
C GLY A 109 -10.39 -11.83 25.12
N TRP A 110 -10.58 -11.47 26.39
CA TRP A 110 -11.03 -10.13 26.73
C TRP A 110 -10.48 -9.59 28.03
N LYS A 111 -10.24 -8.27 28.05
CA LYS A 111 -9.96 -7.52 29.28
C LYS A 111 -11.29 -7.15 29.94
N SER A 112 -11.46 -7.51 31.20
CA SER A 112 -12.65 -7.17 32.01
C SER A 112 -12.44 -5.87 32.76
N VAL A 113 -12.94 -4.75 32.21
CA VAL A 113 -12.68 -3.39 32.70
C VAL A 113 -13.45 -3.14 34.00
N SER A 114 -12.74 -2.73 35.06
CA SER A 114 -13.34 -2.50 36.37
C SER A 114 -12.82 -1.21 37.00
N PRO A 115 -13.71 -0.29 37.41
CA PRO A 115 -13.31 0.93 38.10
C PRO A 115 -12.70 0.66 39.48
N ARG A 116 -12.94 -0.52 40.08
CA ARG A 116 -12.37 -0.93 41.37
C ARG A 116 -10.91 -1.35 41.28
N ARG A 117 -10.43 -1.75 40.10
CA ARG A 117 -9.03 -2.16 39.83
C ARG A 117 -8.59 -1.62 38.47
N PRO A 118 -8.54 -0.28 38.30
CA PRO A 118 -8.44 0.34 36.98
C PRO A 118 -7.18 -0.09 36.22
N VAL A 119 -6.06 -0.25 36.92
CA VAL A 119 -4.78 -0.64 36.32
C VAL A 119 -4.79 -2.11 35.88
N ALA A 120 -5.09 -3.05 36.79
CA ALA A 120 -5.09 -4.47 36.48
C ALA A 120 -6.15 -4.83 35.40
N SER A 121 -7.34 -4.23 35.50
CA SER A 121 -8.44 -4.49 34.57
C SER A 121 -8.19 -4.02 33.14
N MET A 122 -7.22 -3.11 32.95
CA MET A 122 -6.83 -2.57 31.65
C MET A 122 -5.57 -3.22 31.08
N THR A 123 -4.88 -4.05 31.86
CA THR A 123 -3.55 -4.57 31.51
C THR A 123 -3.47 -6.08 31.44
N VAL A 124 -4.44 -6.81 31.97
CA VAL A 124 -4.48 -8.27 31.92
C VAL A 124 -5.50 -8.74 30.89
N LEU A 125 -5.04 -9.54 29.93
CA LEU A 125 -5.85 -10.16 28.88
C LEU A 125 -5.76 -11.69 29.03
N PRO A 126 -6.70 -12.34 29.73
CA PRO A 126 -6.89 -13.77 29.60
C PRO A 126 -7.40 -14.11 28.20
N PHE A 127 -6.93 -15.23 27.63
CA PHE A 127 -7.35 -15.69 26.32
C PHE A 127 -7.37 -17.22 26.24
N THR A 128 -8.15 -17.73 25.29
CA THR A 128 -8.16 -19.12 24.85
C THR A 128 -7.67 -19.18 23.41
N LEU A 129 -6.88 -20.20 23.10
CA LEU A 129 -6.40 -20.47 21.76
C LEU A 129 -7.29 -21.53 21.10
N TYR A 130 -7.65 -21.31 19.85
CA TYR A 130 -8.51 -22.19 19.07
C TYR A 130 -7.87 -22.61 17.75
N GLU A 131 -8.13 -23.85 17.33
CA GLU A 131 -7.87 -24.40 15.99
C GLU A 131 -9.20 -24.93 15.46
N ASP A 132 -9.64 -24.44 14.29
CA ASP A 132 -10.92 -24.82 13.68
C ASP A 132 -12.13 -24.77 14.62
N GLY A 133 -12.09 -23.86 15.61
CA GLY A 133 -13.13 -23.68 16.63
C GLY A 133 -13.01 -24.59 17.86
N ALA A 134 -12.08 -25.54 17.88
CA ALA A 134 -11.76 -26.36 19.04
C ALA A 134 -10.73 -25.64 19.95
N PRO A 135 -10.95 -25.54 21.27
CA PRO A 135 -9.98 -24.97 22.19
C PRO A 135 -8.75 -25.89 22.31
N MET A 136 -7.56 -25.28 22.37
CA MET A 136 -6.28 -26.00 22.45
C MET A 136 -5.40 -25.59 23.62
N GLY A 137 -5.80 -24.56 24.37
CA GLY A 137 -5.00 -24.03 25.45
C GLY A 137 -5.46 -22.66 25.92
N THR A 138 -4.94 -22.26 27.06
CA THR A 138 -5.28 -20.98 27.70
C THR A 138 -4.02 -20.21 28.06
N GLY A 139 -4.13 -18.89 28.04
CA GLY A 139 -3.00 -18.03 28.34
C GLY A 139 -3.42 -16.73 28.96
N THR A 140 -2.43 -15.97 29.40
CA THR A 140 -2.64 -14.63 29.93
C THR A 140 -1.55 -13.70 29.41
N LEU A 141 -1.99 -12.64 28.73
CA LEU A 141 -1.17 -11.55 28.25
C LEU A 141 -1.26 -10.36 29.22
N HIS A 142 -0.14 -9.68 29.38
CA HIS A 142 0.02 -8.50 30.22
C HIS A 142 0.57 -7.34 29.40
N PHE A 143 -0.07 -6.18 29.52
CA PHE A 143 0.47 -4.92 29.03
C PHE A 143 1.55 -4.42 30.00
N PRO A 144 2.84 -4.35 29.60
CA PRO A 144 3.91 -4.03 30.52
C PRO A 144 4.00 -2.52 30.73
N LEU A 145 3.18 -2.00 31.65
CA LEU A 145 3.00 -0.56 31.93
C LEU A 145 4.32 0.21 32.03
N ARG A 146 5.29 -0.30 32.80
CA ARG A 146 6.57 0.39 33.05
C ARG A 146 7.35 0.69 31.77
N THR A 147 7.27 -0.21 30.79
CA THR A 147 8.07 -0.10 29.55
C THR A 147 7.24 0.31 28.34
N GLN A 148 5.94 0.02 28.32
CA GLN A 148 5.09 0.18 27.13
C GLN A 148 4.04 1.28 27.24
N LEU A 149 3.79 1.86 28.43
CA LEU A 149 2.79 2.93 28.56
C LEU A 149 3.14 4.18 27.73
N LEU A 150 4.38 4.66 27.82
CA LEU A 150 4.81 5.83 27.04
C LEU A 150 4.82 5.55 25.53
N PRO A 151 5.40 4.44 25.02
CA PRO A 151 5.28 4.06 23.61
C PRO A 151 3.83 3.94 23.12
N PHE A 152 2.96 3.32 23.92
CA PHE A 152 1.54 3.17 23.63
C PHE A 152 0.85 4.53 23.48
N LEU A 153 0.95 5.40 24.49
CA LEU A 153 0.33 6.73 24.44
C LEU A 153 0.89 7.58 23.29
N ALA A 154 2.21 7.52 23.05
CA ALA A 154 2.87 8.24 21.97
C ALA A 154 2.50 7.71 20.56
N SER A 155 1.99 6.48 20.48
CA SER A 155 1.57 5.86 19.22
C SER A 155 0.21 6.35 18.73
N PHE A 156 -0.62 6.95 19.61
CA PHE A 156 -1.96 7.40 19.23
C PHE A 156 -1.92 8.42 18.09
N ARG A 157 -2.67 8.13 17.04
CA ARG A 157 -2.93 9.01 15.90
C ARG A 157 -4.44 9.08 15.68
N PHE A 158 -4.90 10.25 15.24
CA PHE A 158 -6.31 10.47 14.88
C PHE A 158 -6.40 10.89 13.41
N PRO A 159 -6.13 9.95 12.48
CA PRO A 159 -6.25 10.24 11.06
C PRO A 159 -7.70 10.59 10.71
N PRO A 160 -7.97 11.23 9.56
CA PRO A 160 -9.31 11.21 8.97
C PRO A 160 -9.82 9.75 8.91
N ALA A 161 -11.11 9.54 9.16
CA ALA A 161 -11.75 8.23 9.15
C ALA A 161 -11.34 7.46 7.90
N ARG A 162 -10.91 6.20 8.10
CA ARG A 162 -10.39 5.34 7.04
C ARG A 162 -11.43 5.24 5.93
N LYS A 163 -11.10 5.81 4.77
CA LYS A 163 -11.73 5.51 3.49
C LYS A 163 -10.59 5.27 2.50
N PRO A 164 -9.96 4.09 2.51
CA PRO A 164 -8.97 3.74 1.49
C PRO A 164 -9.58 3.91 0.09
N ASP A 165 -10.87 3.57 -0.02
CA ASP A 165 -11.77 3.77 -1.16
C ASP A 165 -11.80 5.24 -1.65
N ALA A 166 -11.59 6.21 -0.76
CA ALA A 166 -11.58 7.63 -1.14
C ALA A 166 -10.39 7.99 -2.04
N PHE A 167 -9.31 7.21 -2.02
CA PHE A 167 -8.20 7.38 -2.96
C PHE A 167 -8.43 6.67 -4.29
N LEU A 168 -9.38 5.71 -4.34
CA LEU A 168 -9.78 5.05 -5.57
C LEU A 168 -10.82 5.85 -6.35
N ALA A 169 -11.67 6.65 -5.70
CA ALA A 169 -12.59 7.53 -6.43
C ALA A 169 -11.85 8.42 -7.45
N SER A 170 -12.48 8.61 -8.63
CA SER A 170 -11.96 9.51 -9.65
C SER A 170 -11.86 10.95 -9.10
N ARG A 171 -10.77 11.61 -9.47
CA ARG A 171 -10.47 13.01 -9.12
C ARG A 171 -10.85 13.98 -10.22
N TRP A 172 -11.06 13.47 -11.42
CA TRP A 172 -11.43 14.23 -12.60
C TRP A 172 -12.81 14.87 -12.41
N ARG A 173 -12.96 16.15 -12.78
CA ARG A 173 -14.20 16.92 -12.61
C ARG A 173 -14.68 17.52 -13.94
N GLY A 174 -14.27 16.95 -15.06
CA GLY A 174 -14.62 17.42 -16.40
C GLY A 174 -13.56 18.30 -17.06
N GLU A 175 -12.40 18.52 -16.43
CA GLU A 175 -11.35 19.37 -17.01
C GLU A 175 -10.63 18.69 -18.19
N PRO A 176 -10.40 19.36 -19.32
CA PRO A 176 -9.58 18.81 -20.41
C PRO A 176 -8.10 18.72 -20.00
N GLY A 177 -7.31 17.96 -20.77
CA GLY A 177 -5.87 17.82 -20.55
C GLY A 177 -5.53 17.08 -19.25
N ARG A 178 -6.31 16.06 -18.91
CA ARG A 178 -6.15 15.26 -17.69
C ARG A 178 -5.93 13.80 -18.02
N THR A 179 -5.06 13.16 -17.25
CA THR A 179 -4.98 11.69 -17.17
C THR A 179 -5.12 11.27 -15.72
N GLU A 180 -5.82 10.17 -15.51
CA GLU A 180 -5.99 9.53 -14.22
C GLU A 180 -5.81 8.02 -14.38
N VAL A 181 -4.89 7.45 -13.60
CA VAL A 181 -4.50 6.04 -13.68
C VAL A 181 -4.84 5.31 -12.38
N TRP A 182 -5.36 4.10 -12.53
CA TRP A 182 -5.43 3.07 -11.50
C TRP A 182 -4.62 1.89 -12.01
N TYR A 183 -3.52 1.56 -11.34
CA TYR A 183 -2.77 0.38 -11.72
C TYR A 183 -2.50 -0.52 -10.53
N THR A 184 -2.38 -1.81 -10.81
CA THR A 184 -2.07 -2.87 -9.85
C THR A 184 -0.91 -3.68 -10.40
N THR A 185 0.04 -3.97 -9.53
CA THR A 185 1.09 -4.94 -9.79
C THR A 185 1.06 -6.04 -8.73
N VAL A 186 1.30 -7.28 -9.16
CA VAL A 186 1.27 -8.48 -8.31
C VAL A 186 2.42 -9.40 -8.69
N THR A 187 3.05 -10.02 -7.70
CA THR A 187 3.96 -11.15 -7.90
C THR A 187 3.28 -12.40 -7.36
N ASP A 188 3.04 -13.38 -8.22
CA ASP A 188 2.58 -14.70 -7.79
C ASP A 188 3.75 -15.48 -7.18
N PRO A 189 3.71 -15.84 -5.88
CA PRO A 189 4.82 -16.50 -5.22
C PRO A 189 5.02 -17.95 -5.68
N ASP A 190 3.96 -18.59 -6.19
CA ASP A 190 3.99 -20.01 -6.54
C ASP A 190 4.68 -20.25 -7.89
N THR A 191 4.36 -19.42 -8.89
CA THR A 191 4.95 -19.52 -10.22
C THR A 191 6.10 -18.55 -10.46
N GLY A 192 6.25 -17.51 -9.63
CA GLY A 192 7.18 -16.41 -9.88
C GLY A 192 6.75 -15.45 -11.00
N SER A 193 5.49 -15.53 -11.44
CA SER A 193 4.94 -14.67 -12.49
C SER A 193 4.58 -13.28 -11.95
N GLY A 194 4.83 -12.24 -12.74
CA GLY A 194 4.37 -10.88 -12.47
C GLY A 194 3.06 -10.57 -13.21
N LEU A 195 2.18 -9.76 -12.63
CA LEU A 195 0.96 -9.27 -13.26
C LEU A 195 0.91 -7.75 -13.21
N TRP A 196 0.41 -7.15 -14.28
CA TRP A 196 0.15 -5.72 -14.38
C TRP A 196 -1.25 -5.47 -14.92
N LEU A 197 -2.06 -4.76 -14.15
CA LEU A 197 -3.37 -4.28 -14.58
C LEU A 197 -3.34 -2.76 -14.57
N HIS A 198 -3.44 -2.12 -15.74
CA HIS A 198 -3.43 -0.66 -15.88
C HIS A 198 -4.76 -0.18 -16.44
N HIS A 199 -5.40 0.74 -15.73
CA HIS A 199 -6.64 1.38 -16.12
C HIS A 199 -6.43 2.89 -16.17
N GLU A 200 -6.84 3.51 -17.26
CA GLU A 200 -6.56 4.91 -17.53
C GLU A 200 -7.81 5.63 -18.05
N LEU A 201 -8.09 6.76 -17.43
CA LEU A 201 -8.98 7.79 -17.94
C LEU A 201 -8.13 8.87 -18.59
N THR A 202 -8.38 9.12 -19.88
CA THR A 202 -7.77 10.22 -20.62
C THR A 202 -8.85 11.22 -21.01
N ALA A 203 -8.69 12.47 -20.57
CA ALA A 203 -9.47 13.62 -21.01
C ALA A 203 -8.60 14.48 -21.94
N PRO A 204 -8.77 14.39 -23.26
CA PRO A 204 -7.95 15.11 -24.24
C PRO A 204 -7.92 16.63 -24.02
N ALA A 205 -6.81 17.26 -24.40
CA ALA A 205 -6.59 18.71 -24.24
C ALA A 205 -7.32 19.55 -25.29
N ASP A 206 -7.69 18.95 -26.43
CA ASP A 206 -8.43 19.59 -27.52
C ASP A 206 -9.94 19.69 -27.26
N GLY A 207 -10.42 19.12 -26.16
CA GLY A 207 -11.83 19.11 -25.77
C GLY A 207 -12.64 17.98 -26.39
N SER A 208 -12.01 17.03 -27.08
CA SER A 208 -12.69 15.78 -27.46
C SER A 208 -13.12 14.97 -26.24
N GLU A 209 -14.09 14.06 -26.45
CA GLU A 209 -14.72 13.29 -25.37
C GLU A 209 -13.67 12.49 -24.56
N PRO A 210 -13.80 12.48 -23.22
CA PRO A 210 -12.96 11.64 -22.37
C PRO A 210 -13.20 10.16 -22.68
N TYR A 211 -12.14 9.37 -22.61
CA TYR A 211 -12.23 7.94 -22.83
C TYR A 211 -11.47 7.15 -21.77
N ALA A 212 -11.96 5.95 -21.53
CA ALA A 212 -11.39 4.96 -20.65
C ALA A 212 -10.70 3.88 -21.48
N HIS A 213 -9.50 3.50 -21.10
CA HIS A 213 -8.73 2.45 -21.77
C HIS A 213 -7.70 1.87 -20.81
N GLY A 214 -6.95 0.87 -21.26
CA GLY A 214 -5.91 0.29 -20.43
C GLY A 214 -5.38 -1.01 -21.02
N TRP A 215 -4.74 -1.80 -20.17
CA TRP A 215 -4.21 -3.10 -20.54
C TRP A 215 -4.05 -4.02 -19.33
N ALA A 216 -3.98 -5.31 -19.63
CA ALA A 216 -3.56 -6.35 -18.72
C ALA A 216 -2.31 -7.01 -19.29
N ALA A 217 -1.34 -7.33 -18.45
CA ALA A 217 -0.14 -8.07 -18.82
C ALA A 217 0.24 -9.09 -17.75
N VAL A 218 0.74 -10.23 -18.21
CA VAL A 218 1.38 -11.25 -17.39
C VAL A 218 2.82 -11.43 -17.87
N PHE A 219 3.72 -11.53 -16.92
CA PHE A 219 5.15 -11.73 -17.08
C PHE A 219 5.46 -13.12 -16.51
N PRO A 220 5.34 -14.20 -17.30
CA PRO A 220 5.60 -15.55 -16.79
C PRO A 220 7.03 -15.71 -16.28
N ALA A 221 7.25 -16.65 -15.35
CA ALA A 221 8.59 -17.11 -15.00
C ALA A 221 9.35 -17.62 -16.23
N ASP A 222 8.64 -18.47 -16.99
CA ASP A 222 9.11 -19.14 -18.18
C ASP A 222 8.27 -18.74 -19.39
N GLY A 223 8.91 -18.11 -20.37
CA GLY A 223 8.27 -17.73 -21.64
C GLY A 223 8.06 -16.22 -21.80
N PRO A 224 7.46 -15.81 -22.94
CA PRO A 224 7.33 -14.41 -23.29
C PRO A 224 6.25 -13.70 -22.47
N VAL A 225 6.43 -12.40 -22.29
CA VAL A 225 5.38 -11.52 -21.74
C VAL A 225 4.14 -11.55 -22.65
N ARG A 226 2.96 -11.68 -22.05
CA ARG A 226 1.67 -11.63 -22.75
C ARG A 226 0.89 -10.42 -22.25
N HIS A 227 0.29 -9.67 -23.16
CA HIS A 227 -0.50 -8.50 -22.81
C HIS A 227 -1.62 -8.28 -23.82
N ALA A 228 -2.66 -7.57 -23.38
CA ALA A 228 -3.78 -7.14 -24.21
C ALA A 228 -4.24 -5.76 -23.78
N ARG A 229 -4.73 -4.97 -24.75
CA ARG A 229 -5.36 -3.68 -24.49
C ARG A 229 -6.88 -3.83 -24.46
N PHE A 230 -7.54 -2.95 -23.72
CA PHE A 230 -8.98 -2.73 -23.81
C PHE A 230 -9.27 -1.25 -24.02
N GLY A 231 -10.47 -0.98 -24.56
CA GLY A 231 -10.88 0.37 -24.96
C GLY A 231 -10.22 0.87 -26.26
N PRO A 232 -10.50 2.12 -26.65
CA PRO A 232 -11.19 3.14 -25.88
C PRO A 232 -12.69 2.86 -25.67
N LEU A 233 -13.19 3.20 -24.48
CA LEU A 233 -14.60 3.12 -24.09
C LEU A 233 -15.07 4.47 -23.55
N PRO A 234 -16.36 4.81 -23.67
CA PRO A 234 -16.91 6.01 -23.04
C PRO A 234 -16.71 5.99 -21.52
N TRP A 235 -16.40 7.16 -20.93
CA TRP A 235 -16.29 7.32 -19.48
C TRP A 235 -17.62 7.76 -18.87
N SER A 236 -18.19 6.97 -17.95
CA SER A 236 -19.48 7.25 -17.30
C SER A 236 -19.38 7.82 -15.88
N GLY A 237 -18.19 7.81 -15.27
CA GLY A 237 -17.89 8.54 -14.02
C GLY A 237 -18.67 8.18 -12.75
N ALA A 238 -19.29 7.00 -12.67
CA ALA A 238 -20.38 6.76 -11.70
C ALA A 238 -20.03 5.95 -10.43
N GLU A 239 -18.87 5.31 -10.32
CA GLU A 239 -18.59 4.35 -9.22
C GLU A 239 -17.28 4.67 -8.50
N PRO A 240 -17.09 4.25 -7.22
CA PRO A 240 -15.80 4.42 -6.57
C PRO A 240 -14.75 3.55 -7.30
N GLY A 241 -13.92 4.19 -8.13
CA GLY A 241 -12.81 3.53 -8.82
C GLY A 241 -12.86 3.60 -10.34
N PHE A 242 -12.23 2.58 -10.91
CA PHE A 242 -12.26 2.11 -12.30
C PHE A 242 -13.61 1.59 -12.76
N SER A 243 -14.29 2.14 -13.78
CA SER A 243 -15.40 1.41 -14.42
C SER A 243 -15.58 1.81 -15.89
N ALA A 244 -15.36 0.89 -16.82
CA ALA A 244 -15.62 1.07 -18.25
C ALA A 244 -15.94 -0.28 -18.92
N GLY A 245 -17.12 -0.39 -19.53
CA GLY A 245 -17.59 -1.68 -20.05
C GLY A 245 -17.66 -2.74 -18.94
N GLU A 246 -17.07 -3.91 -19.18
CA GLU A 246 -16.93 -4.99 -18.18
C GLU A 246 -15.72 -4.84 -17.25
N VAL A 247 -14.83 -3.88 -17.54
CA VAL A 247 -13.58 -3.68 -16.82
C VAL A 247 -13.81 -2.78 -15.61
N THR A 248 -13.40 -3.27 -14.43
CA THR A 248 -13.59 -2.60 -13.15
C THR A 248 -12.36 -2.71 -12.27
N SER A 249 -12.03 -1.60 -11.59
CA SER A 249 -11.01 -1.53 -10.55
C SER A 249 -11.60 -0.81 -9.35
N ARG A 250 -12.24 -1.57 -8.46
CA ARG A 250 -13.03 -1.05 -7.33
C ARG A 250 -12.38 -1.46 -6.00
N PRO A 251 -12.75 -0.81 -4.88
CA PRO A 251 -12.27 -1.24 -3.57
C PRO A 251 -12.48 -2.74 -3.36
N GLY A 252 -11.38 -3.47 -3.16
CA GLY A 252 -11.40 -4.90 -2.86
C GLY A 252 -11.60 -5.85 -4.03
N ARG A 253 -11.81 -5.37 -5.27
CA ARG A 253 -11.96 -6.24 -6.45
C ARG A 253 -11.54 -5.59 -7.75
N LEU A 254 -10.76 -6.33 -8.53
CA LEU A 254 -10.34 -6.03 -9.90
C LEU A 254 -10.94 -7.10 -10.80
N ALA A 255 -11.70 -6.72 -11.82
CA ALA A 255 -12.29 -7.68 -12.75
C ALA A 255 -12.41 -7.11 -14.16
N GLY A 256 -12.25 -7.93 -15.18
CA GLY A 256 -12.39 -7.51 -16.56
C GLY A 256 -11.93 -8.55 -17.57
N SER A 257 -12.02 -8.18 -18.84
CA SER A 257 -11.43 -8.93 -19.95
C SER A 257 -10.80 -7.99 -20.98
N ALA A 258 -9.90 -8.54 -21.79
CA ALA A 258 -9.25 -7.85 -22.89
C ALA A 258 -8.98 -8.86 -24.03
N ASP A 259 -8.78 -8.34 -25.25
CA ASP A 259 -8.56 -9.13 -26.47
C ASP A 259 -9.65 -10.21 -26.68
N GLU A 260 -10.91 -9.76 -26.74
CA GLU A 260 -12.08 -10.62 -26.94
C GLU A 260 -12.19 -11.78 -25.93
N GLY A 261 -11.71 -11.57 -24.70
CA GLY A 261 -11.73 -12.54 -23.62
C GLY A 261 -10.52 -13.48 -23.58
N ALA A 262 -9.53 -13.30 -24.46
CA ALA A 262 -8.28 -14.05 -24.42
C ALA A 262 -7.50 -13.80 -23.13
N LEU A 263 -7.60 -12.57 -22.58
CA LEU A 263 -7.18 -12.25 -21.23
C LEU A 263 -8.40 -11.95 -20.37
N HIS A 264 -8.50 -12.61 -19.21
CA HIS A 264 -9.60 -12.43 -18.27
C HIS A 264 -9.09 -12.45 -16.83
N TRP A 265 -9.64 -11.62 -15.96
CA TRP A 265 -9.26 -11.61 -14.56
C TRP A 265 -10.44 -11.34 -13.64
N ASP A 266 -10.37 -11.97 -12.47
CA ASP A 266 -11.24 -11.73 -11.32
C ASP A 266 -10.41 -11.91 -10.05
N ILE A 267 -10.03 -10.80 -9.43
CA ILE A 267 -9.03 -10.76 -8.36
C ILE A 267 -9.59 -9.91 -7.22
N ALA A 268 -9.68 -10.51 -6.04
CA ALA A 268 -9.93 -9.83 -4.78
C ALA A 268 -8.65 -9.15 -4.28
N GLU A 269 -8.79 -7.94 -3.77
CA GLU A 269 -7.69 -7.16 -3.17
C GLU A 269 -7.92 -7.01 -1.67
N ARG A 270 -6.87 -7.27 -0.88
CA ARG A 270 -6.86 -7.03 0.57
C ARG A 270 -5.71 -6.09 0.96
N PRO A 271 -5.94 -4.76 0.95
CA PRO A 271 -4.92 -3.78 1.30
C PRO A 271 -4.46 -3.91 2.76
N ALA A 272 -3.14 -3.90 2.95
CA ALA A 272 -2.49 -3.94 4.25
C ALA A 272 -1.83 -2.59 4.60
N GLY A 273 -2.12 -2.07 5.79
CA GLY A 273 -1.54 -0.83 6.29
C GLY A 273 -2.17 0.45 5.71
N GLU A 274 -1.46 1.57 5.91
CA GLU A 274 -1.90 2.91 5.50
C GLU A 274 -1.46 3.24 4.06
N PRO A 275 -2.19 4.09 3.32
CA PRO A 275 -1.74 4.59 2.02
C PRO A 275 -0.33 5.17 2.07
N LEU A 276 0.46 4.93 1.03
CA LEU A 276 1.81 5.48 0.89
C LEU A 276 1.79 6.60 -0.15
N PHE A 277 2.24 7.78 0.25
CA PHE A 277 2.38 8.91 -0.66
C PHE A 277 3.84 9.02 -1.11
N THR A 278 4.15 8.54 -2.31
CA THR A 278 5.48 8.64 -2.93
C THR A 278 5.86 10.11 -3.10
N PHE A 279 4.91 10.90 -3.59
CA PHE A 279 5.02 12.36 -3.67
C PHE A 279 4.52 13.02 -2.37
N PRO A 280 4.90 14.28 -2.08
CA PRO A 280 4.31 15.03 -0.98
C PRO A 280 2.78 15.09 -1.06
N ARG A 281 2.07 14.87 0.06
CA ARG A 281 0.59 14.82 0.10
C ARG A 281 -0.09 16.05 -0.52
N TRP A 282 0.55 17.22 -0.44
CA TRP A 282 0.02 18.44 -1.03
C TRP A 282 -0.01 18.38 -2.56
N SER A 283 0.88 17.65 -3.23
CA SER A 283 0.88 17.56 -4.71
C SER A 283 -0.32 16.74 -5.18
N TRP A 284 -0.63 15.65 -4.48
CA TRP A 284 -1.87 14.90 -4.70
C TRP A 284 -3.11 15.77 -4.47
N ASN A 285 -3.18 16.44 -3.32
CA ASN A 285 -4.36 17.20 -2.92
C ASN A 285 -4.60 18.47 -3.76
N ARG A 286 -3.53 19.18 -4.13
CA ARG A 286 -3.60 20.49 -4.81
C ARG A 286 -3.24 20.46 -6.29
N GLN A 287 -2.74 19.32 -6.80
CA GLN A 287 -2.47 19.11 -8.23
C GLN A 287 -1.48 20.12 -8.85
N LEU A 288 -0.53 20.64 -8.05
CA LEU A 288 0.41 21.69 -8.47
C LEU A 288 1.62 21.15 -9.26
N LEU A 289 1.89 19.85 -9.16
CA LEU A 289 2.90 19.17 -9.97
C LEU A 289 2.27 18.66 -11.28
N PRO A 290 3.06 18.46 -12.36
CA PRO A 290 2.54 17.91 -13.61
C PRO A 290 1.75 16.62 -13.44
N ALA A 291 2.22 15.74 -12.55
CA ALA A 291 1.52 14.57 -12.07
C ALA A 291 1.89 14.30 -10.59
N ALA A 292 1.05 13.54 -9.90
CA ALA A 292 1.31 13.03 -8.56
C ALA A 292 1.03 11.53 -8.51
N HIS A 293 1.93 10.78 -7.88
CA HIS A 293 1.81 9.35 -7.66
C HIS A 293 1.63 9.04 -6.16
N MET A 294 0.75 8.08 -5.85
CA MET A 294 0.55 7.54 -4.51
C MET A 294 -0.07 6.14 -4.57
N LEU A 295 0.10 5.35 -3.51
CA LEU A 295 -0.40 3.99 -3.39
C LEU A 295 -1.52 3.89 -2.36
N PRO A 296 -2.79 3.69 -2.75
CA PRO A 296 -3.85 3.44 -1.79
C PRO A 296 -3.58 2.16 -0.99
N ALA A 297 -3.00 1.17 -1.66
CA ALA A 297 -2.55 -0.10 -1.12
C ALA A 297 -1.08 -0.31 -1.48
N ALA A 298 -0.18 0.27 -0.69
CA ALA A 298 1.27 0.11 -0.89
C ALA A 298 1.78 -1.30 -0.56
N ARG A 299 0.96 -2.07 0.16
CA ARG A 299 1.13 -3.49 0.42
C ARG A 299 -0.26 -4.08 0.37
N SER A 300 -0.44 -5.15 -0.38
CA SER A 300 -1.72 -5.83 -0.52
C SER A 300 -1.52 -7.32 -0.71
N ARG A 301 -2.61 -8.07 -0.51
CA ARG A 301 -2.70 -9.49 -0.81
C ARG A 301 -3.80 -9.68 -1.85
N TYR A 302 -3.50 -10.44 -2.89
CA TYR A 302 -4.39 -10.67 -4.01
C TYR A 302 -4.77 -12.15 -4.11
N ASP A 303 -6.06 -12.40 -4.32
CA ASP A 303 -6.62 -13.75 -4.40
C ASP A 303 -7.59 -13.82 -5.57
N GLY A 304 -7.52 -14.86 -6.39
CA GLY A 304 -8.40 -15.02 -7.54
C GLY A 304 -7.68 -15.59 -8.74
N THR A 305 -8.16 -15.27 -9.94
CA THR A 305 -7.64 -15.86 -11.18
C THR A 305 -7.31 -14.81 -12.23
N PHE A 306 -6.27 -15.13 -12.99
CA PHE A 306 -5.90 -14.45 -14.22
C PHE A 306 -5.69 -15.50 -15.31
N THR A 307 -6.47 -15.42 -16.39
CA THR A 307 -6.40 -16.35 -17.51
C THR A 307 -5.74 -15.67 -18.71
N HIS A 308 -4.81 -16.37 -19.36
CA HIS A 308 -4.22 -15.97 -20.63
C HIS A 308 -3.91 -17.20 -21.49
N ASP A 309 -4.17 -17.15 -22.80
CA ASP A 309 -3.84 -18.24 -23.74
C ASP A 309 -4.35 -19.63 -23.28
N GLY A 310 -5.51 -19.69 -22.64
CA GLY A 310 -6.09 -20.91 -22.07
C GLY A 310 -5.42 -21.45 -20.80
N ARG A 311 -4.44 -20.73 -20.24
CA ARG A 311 -3.80 -21.02 -18.95
C ARG A 311 -4.38 -20.12 -17.87
N THR A 312 -4.60 -20.68 -16.68
CA THR A 312 -5.09 -19.94 -15.52
C THR A 312 -4.01 -19.86 -14.46
N LEU A 313 -3.62 -18.63 -14.11
CA LEU A 313 -2.83 -18.30 -12.93
C LEU A 313 -3.79 -18.10 -11.75
N THR A 314 -3.63 -18.90 -10.69
CA THR A 314 -4.43 -18.80 -9.46
C THR A 314 -3.61 -18.09 -8.40
N LEU A 315 -4.02 -16.89 -8.02
CA LEU A 315 -3.37 -16.10 -6.98
C LEU A 315 -3.90 -16.53 -5.61
N THR A 316 -3.00 -16.83 -4.68
CA THR A 316 -3.34 -17.16 -3.28
C THR A 316 -2.56 -16.27 -2.34
N GLY A 317 -3.20 -15.19 -1.86
CA GLY A 317 -2.54 -14.19 -1.03
C GLY A 317 -1.28 -13.59 -1.67
N ALA A 318 -1.25 -13.47 -3.00
CA ALA A 318 -0.08 -13.00 -3.73
C ALA A 318 0.27 -11.55 -3.33
N PRO A 319 1.54 -11.23 -3.03
CA PRO A 319 1.96 -9.87 -2.69
C PRO A 319 1.89 -8.93 -3.90
N GLY A 320 1.61 -7.66 -3.62
CA GLY A 320 1.64 -6.63 -4.64
C GLY A 320 1.18 -5.28 -4.10
N ALA A 321 0.92 -4.35 -5.01
CA ALA A 321 0.43 -3.02 -4.69
C ALA A 321 -0.51 -2.45 -5.74
N SER A 322 -1.43 -1.61 -5.25
CA SER A 322 -2.29 -0.79 -6.09
C SER A 322 -1.94 0.67 -5.91
N ALA A 323 -1.98 1.39 -7.01
CA ALA A 323 -1.43 2.71 -7.15
C ALA A 323 -2.29 3.63 -8.01
N ARG A 324 -2.05 4.93 -7.83
CA ARG A 324 -2.83 5.99 -8.46
C ARG A 324 -1.90 7.08 -8.97
N ILE A 325 -2.15 7.49 -10.22
CA ILE A 325 -1.53 8.67 -10.83
C ILE A 325 -2.64 9.63 -11.22
N TYR A 326 -2.45 10.92 -10.94
CA TYR A 326 -3.31 11.97 -11.47
C TYR A 326 -2.44 13.12 -11.96
N GLY A 327 -2.68 13.58 -13.19
CA GLY A 327 -1.82 14.58 -13.81
C GLY A 327 -2.32 15.12 -15.15
N HIS A 328 -1.40 15.69 -15.90
CA HIS A 328 -1.62 16.27 -17.24
C HIS A 328 -0.94 15.45 -18.35
N GLY A 329 -0.50 14.23 -18.04
CA GLY A 329 0.29 13.38 -18.92
C GLY A 329 1.60 12.92 -18.29
N ASN A 330 2.35 12.13 -19.05
CA ASN A 330 3.59 11.51 -18.64
C ASN A 330 4.76 12.50 -18.62
N ALA A 331 5.77 12.18 -17.80
CA ALA A 331 7.03 12.91 -17.77
C ALA A 331 7.75 12.85 -19.13
N ARG A 332 8.77 13.68 -19.32
CA ARG A 332 9.65 13.59 -20.51
C ARG A 332 10.46 12.29 -20.50
N ARG A 333 10.93 11.92 -19.32
CA ARG A 333 11.61 10.67 -19.01
C ARG A 333 11.28 10.31 -17.57
N TRP A 334 11.05 9.05 -17.29
CA TRP A 334 10.85 8.58 -15.91
C TRP A 334 11.47 7.22 -15.67
N ALA A 335 11.72 6.93 -14.41
CA ALA A 335 11.86 5.59 -13.88
C ALA A 335 10.94 5.43 -12.67
N TRP A 336 10.34 4.26 -12.51
CA TRP A 336 9.51 3.88 -11.38
C TRP A 336 9.95 2.52 -10.85
N LEU A 337 9.92 2.35 -9.53
CA LEU A 337 10.10 1.08 -8.84
C LEU A 337 9.07 0.95 -7.73
N HIS A 338 8.41 -0.19 -7.71
CA HIS A 338 7.80 -0.77 -6.53
C HIS A 338 8.57 -2.04 -6.13
N ALA A 339 8.93 -2.14 -4.86
CA ALA A 339 9.64 -3.30 -4.32
C ALA A 339 9.02 -3.70 -2.97
N ASP A 340 8.38 -4.87 -2.92
CA ASP A 340 8.09 -5.57 -1.68
C ASP A 340 9.41 -6.13 -1.13
N LEU A 341 9.83 -5.64 0.03
CA LEU A 341 11.12 -5.97 0.64
C LEU A 341 11.02 -7.10 1.67
N GLY A 342 9.84 -7.71 1.83
CA GLY A 342 9.56 -8.71 2.86
C GLY A 342 9.31 -8.09 4.24
N ASP A 343 8.77 -8.89 5.17
CA ASP A 343 8.43 -8.48 6.55
C ASP A 343 7.53 -7.22 6.63
N GLY A 344 6.82 -6.92 5.55
CA GLY A 344 5.97 -5.75 5.44
C GLY A 344 6.72 -4.43 5.15
N ASP A 345 8.02 -4.48 4.86
CA ASP A 345 8.81 -3.38 4.36
C ASP A 345 8.57 -3.19 2.85
N VAL A 346 8.50 -1.94 2.38
CA VAL A 346 8.23 -1.61 0.97
C VAL A 346 9.08 -0.41 0.57
N LEU A 347 9.68 -0.46 -0.61
CA LEU A 347 10.34 0.68 -1.25
C LEU A 347 9.58 1.11 -2.50
N GLU A 348 9.33 2.40 -2.57
CA GLU A 348 8.68 3.06 -3.68
C GLU A 348 9.53 4.20 -4.21
N VAL A 349 9.80 4.22 -5.51
CA VAL A 349 10.64 5.23 -6.16
C VAL A 349 9.99 5.75 -7.43
N VAL A 350 10.00 7.07 -7.61
CA VAL A 350 9.71 7.74 -8.88
C VAL A 350 10.81 8.75 -9.16
N ALA A 351 11.53 8.58 -10.27
CA ALA A 351 12.48 9.55 -10.78
C ALA A 351 11.95 10.12 -12.10
N ALA A 352 11.76 11.44 -12.21
CA ALA A 352 11.11 12.03 -13.39
C ALA A 352 11.74 13.34 -13.86
N VAL A 353 11.80 13.52 -15.18
CA VAL A 353 12.17 14.78 -15.85
C VAL A 353 10.91 15.45 -16.39
N SER A 354 10.67 16.71 -16.04
CA SER A 354 9.47 17.44 -16.46
C SER A 354 9.44 17.72 -17.97
N THR A 355 8.24 17.80 -18.54
CA THR A 355 8.02 18.29 -19.91
C THR A 355 8.05 19.82 -20.01
N ARG A 356 7.93 20.54 -18.89
CA ARG A 356 7.83 22.01 -18.88
C ARG A 356 9.09 22.68 -19.46
N PRO A 357 8.95 23.78 -20.23
CA PRO A 357 10.09 24.57 -20.70
C PRO A 357 11.03 24.94 -19.55
N GLY A 358 12.35 24.89 -19.79
CA GLY A 358 13.38 25.10 -18.77
C GLY A 358 13.65 23.86 -17.89
N LEU A 359 12.62 23.17 -17.41
CA LEU A 359 12.78 22.00 -16.53
C LEU A 359 13.15 20.71 -17.29
N ARG A 360 12.85 20.65 -18.59
CA ARG A 360 13.12 19.50 -19.47
C ARG A 360 14.60 19.12 -19.65
N ARG A 361 15.53 20.00 -19.24
CA ARG A 361 16.98 19.77 -19.31
C ARG A 361 17.60 19.46 -17.94
N LEU A 362 16.80 19.51 -16.86
CA LEU A 362 17.29 19.23 -15.52
C LEU A 362 17.46 17.72 -15.31
N PRO A 363 18.37 17.30 -14.42
CA PRO A 363 18.43 15.92 -13.96
C PRO A 363 17.08 15.45 -13.39
N PRO A 364 16.81 14.13 -13.39
CA PRO A 364 15.58 13.59 -12.82
C PRO A 364 15.37 14.04 -11.37
N MET A 365 14.16 14.48 -11.07
CA MET A 365 13.70 14.71 -9.70
C MET A 365 13.27 13.38 -9.10
N VAL A 366 13.79 13.05 -7.91
CA VAL A 366 13.55 11.77 -7.26
C VAL A 366 12.62 11.93 -6.08
N PHE A 367 11.54 11.15 -6.09
CA PHE A 367 10.60 10.93 -5.01
C PHE A 367 10.78 9.49 -4.54
N LEU A 368 11.13 9.31 -3.28
CA LEU A 368 11.43 8.00 -2.71
C LEU A 368 10.77 7.86 -1.35
N ARG A 369 10.13 6.70 -1.12
CA ARG A 369 9.56 6.31 0.16
C ARG A 369 9.88 4.86 0.48
N LEU A 370 10.69 4.67 1.52
CA LEU A 370 10.91 3.38 2.17
C LEU A 370 10.01 3.31 3.40
N ARG A 371 9.01 2.43 3.40
CA ARG A 371 8.31 2.02 4.61
C ARG A 371 9.08 0.86 5.23
N ARG A 372 9.61 1.07 6.43
CA ARG A 372 10.35 0.05 7.17
C ARG A 372 9.91 -0.02 8.63
N ASN A 373 9.55 -1.20 9.12
CA ASN A 373 9.04 -1.42 10.47
C ASN A 373 7.89 -0.44 10.82
N GLY A 374 6.94 -0.30 9.90
CA GLY A 374 5.78 0.60 10.03
C GLY A 374 6.12 2.10 10.02
N ARG A 375 7.34 2.49 9.65
CA ARG A 375 7.78 3.90 9.60
C ARG A 375 8.28 4.26 8.22
N ASP A 376 7.84 5.42 7.74
CA ASP A 376 8.27 5.89 6.43
C ASP A 376 9.53 6.76 6.51
N TRP A 377 10.47 6.49 5.62
CA TRP A 377 11.70 7.23 5.41
C TRP A 377 11.83 7.65 3.93
N PRO A 378 12.31 8.87 3.64
CA PRO A 378 12.50 9.98 4.57
C PRO A 378 11.16 10.41 5.21
N ARG A 379 11.14 10.80 6.50
CA ARG A 379 9.88 11.14 7.21
C ARG A 379 9.06 12.21 6.48
N ARG A 380 9.75 13.19 5.88
CA ARG A 380 9.17 14.26 5.06
C ARG A 380 9.50 13.99 3.59
N PRO A 381 8.52 13.63 2.73
CA PRO A 381 8.76 13.36 1.31
C PRO A 381 9.29 14.59 0.55
N GLU A 382 9.03 15.79 1.05
CA GLU A 382 9.47 17.05 0.45
C GLU A 382 11.01 17.18 0.42
N ARG A 383 11.73 16.49 1.32
CA ARG A 383 13.19 16.54 1.34
C ARG A 383 13.84 15.82 0.16
N GLY A 384 13.16 14.85 -0.45
CA GLY A 384 13.62 14.24 -1.70
C GLY A 384 13.67 15.24 -2.84
N ALA A 385 12.63 16.08 -2.93
CA ALA A 385 12.41 17.03 -4.02
C ALA A 385 13.10 18.40 -3.81
N ALA A 386 13.12 18.91 -2.58
CA ALA A 386 13.73 20.22 -2.26
C ALA A 386 15.27 20.22 -2.36
N GLY A 387 15.87 19.04 -2.49
CA GLY A 387 17.32 18.84 -2.55
C GLY A 387 17.94 19.03 -3.93
N TRP A 388 17.27 19.57 -4.96
CA TRP A 388 17.84 19.61 -6.33
C TRP A 388 19.27 20.19 -6.42
N ALA A 389 19.66 21.07 -5.48
CA ALA A 389 21.01 21.63 -5.34
C ALA A 389 21.76 21.25 -4.02
N GLY A 390 21.18 20.42 -3.14
CA GLY A 390 21.73 20.15 -1.80
C GLY A 390 22.74 19.00 -1.74
N ALA A 391 23.71 19.08 -0.82
CA ALA A 391 24.60 17.97 -0.49
C ALA A 391 23.79 16.75 0.00
N GLY A 392 24.04 15.57 -0.57
CA GLY A 392 23.28 14.35 -0.25
C GLY A 392 21.90 14.24 -0.93
N ARG A 393 21.59 15.08 -1.92
CA ARG A 393 20.36 14.95 -2.71
C ARG A 393 20.17 13.58 -3.32
N PHE A 394 18.91 13.21 -3.54
CA PHE A 394 18.58 12.07 -4.36
C PHE A 394 18.90 12.37 -5.82
N ARG A 395 19.52 11.40 -6.48
CA ARG A 395 19.92 11.42 -7.89
C ARG A 395 19.44 10.13 -8.51
N ALA A 396 19.11 10.19 -9.79
CA ALA A 396 18.83 9.02 -10.59
C ALA A 396 19.59 9.06 -11.90
N ASP A 397 20.04 7.90 -12.35
CA ASP A 397 20.33 7.62 -13.75
C ASP A 397 19.28 6.62 -14.22
N THR A 398 18.42 7.02 -15.16
CA THR A 398 17.23 6.27 -15.57
C THR A 398 17.45 5.50 -16.88
N ALA A 399 18.66 5.00 -17.10
CA ALA A 399 19.05 4.26 -18.31
C ALA A 399 18.52 2.82 -18.27
N LEU A 400 18.48 2.17 -19.43
CA LEU A 400 18.21 0.73 -19.54
C LEU A 400 19.46 0.02 -20.08
N PRO A 401 19.68 -1.25 -19.72
CA PRO A 401 18.79 -2.10 -18.91
C PRO A 401 18.86 -1.80 -17.40
N THR A 402 19.90 -1.09 -16.95
CA THR A 402 20.10 -0.80 -15.52
C THR A 402 19.94 0.69 -15.22
N TRP A 403 19.12 1.00 -14.22
CA TRP A 403 18.98 2.34 -13.67
C TRP A 403 19.26 2.36 -12.18
N THR A 404 19.65 3.53 -11.66
CA THR A 404 20.06 3.67 -10.26
C THR A 404 19.42 4.88 -9.60
N VAL A 405 19.21 4.78 -8.30
CA VAL A 405 18.88 5.89 -7.42
C VAL A 405 19.81 5.90 -6.22
N THR A 406 20.44 7.04 -5.94
CA THR A 406 21.26 7.23 -4.75
C THR A 406 20.84 8.50 -4.03
N GLY A 407 20.86 8.51 -2.71
CA GLY A 407 20.55 9.71 -1.96
C GLY A 407 20.71 9.55 -0.46
N ARG A 408 20.63 10.67 0.27
CA ARG A 408 20.85 10.70 1.72
C ARG A 408 19.92 11.68 2.39
N THR A 409 19.42 11.30 3.57
CA THR A 409 18.81 12.26 4.50
C THR A 409 19.36 12.07 5.90
N ALA A 410 19.95 13.13 6.45
CA ALA A 410 20.61 13.11 7.76
C ALA A 410 21.64 11.96 7.88
N LEU A 411 21.40 11.03 8.81
CA LEU A 411 22.29 9.91 9.15
C LEU A 411 21.98 8.64 8.35
N ARG A 412 21.14 8.69 7.31
CA ARG A 412 20.84 7.54 6.46
C ARG A 412 21.05 7.85 4.98
N ARG A 413 21.70 6.95 4.25
CA ARG A 413 21.80 6.98 2.78
C ARG A 413 21.28 5.69 2.19
N ILE A 414 20.83 5.76 0.95
CA ILE A 414 20.32 4.63 0.19
C ILE A 414 20.98 4.59 -1.18
N ARG A 415 21.25 3.37 -1.66
CA ARG A 415 21.55 3.05 -3.06
C ARG A 415 20.52 2.02 -3.52
N VAL A 416 19.97 2.25 -4.69
CA VAL A 416 19.01 1.38 -5.37
C VAL A 416 19.56 1.18 -6.77
N GLU A 417 19.65 -0.07 -7.19
CA GLU A 417 20.05 -0.47 -8.53
C GLU A 417 19.00 -1.43 -9.04
N VAL A 418 18.44 -1.13 -10.21
CA VAL A 418 17.35 -1.91 -10.81
C VAL A 418 17.79 -2.31 -12.19
N THR A 419 17.66 -3.59 -12.51
CA THR A 419 17.93 -4.14 -13.84
C THR A 419 16.64 -4.67 -14.43
N GLN A 420 16.32 -4.23 -15.65
CA GLN A 420 15.17 -4.66 -16.44
C GLN A 420 15.68 -5.46 -17.65
N PRO A 421 15.77 -6.80 -17.54
CA PRO A 421 16.13 -7.65 -18.66
C PRO A 421 15.16 -7.46 -19.84
N ALA A 422 15.69 -7.38 -21.05
CA ALA A 422 14.89 -7.08 -22.24
C ALA A 422 13.85 -8.17 -22.55
N ASP A 423 14.16 -9.43 -22.25
CA ASP A 423 13.28 -10.60 -22.37
C ASP A 423 12.13 -10.59 -21.34
N ARG A 424 12.25 -9.81 -20.26
CA ARG A 424 11.23 -9.65 -19.20
C ARG A 424 10.57 -8.28 -19.23
N THR A 425 10.77 -7.49 -20.28
CA THR A 425 10.31 -6.09 -20.35
C THR A 425 9.35 -5.89 -21.53
N LEU A 426 8.17 -5.41 -21.22
CA LEU A 426 7.14 -5.03 -22.19
C LEU A 426 7.29 -3.56 -22.58
N ALA A 427 7.32 -3.28 -23.89
CA ALA A 427 7.25 -1.92 -24.41
C ALA A 427 5.83 -1.59 -24.86
N LEU A 428 5.24 -0.51 -24.33
CA LEU A 428 3.91 -0.03 -24.71
C LEU A 428 3.95 1.45 -25.10
N ASP A 429 3.19 1.79 -26.13
CA ASP A 429 2.96 3.18 -26.52
C ASP A 429 1.82 3.79 -25.69
N TYR A 430 2.11 5.00 -25.20
CA TYR A 430 1.22 5.84 -24.42
C TYR A 430 0.89 7.08 -25.25
N THR A 431 -0.34 7.55 -25.12
CA THR A 431 -0.79 8.81 -25.72
C THR A 431 -1.22 9.72 -24.59
N ASP A 432 -0.52 10.84 -24.44
CA ASP A 432 -0.88 11.82 -23.43
C ASP A 432 -2.14 12.61 -23.82
N PRO A 433 -2.76 13.30 -22.87
CA PRO A 433 -3.87 14.22 -23.14
C PRO A 433 -3.55 15.31 -24.18
N ASP A 434 -2.29 15.70 -24.35
CA ASP A 434 -1.85 16.66 -25.38
C ASP A 434 -1.60 16.01 -26.76
N GLY A 435 -1.92 14.72 -26.91
CA GLY A 435 -1.74 13.92 -28.12
C GLY A 435 -0.32 13.42 -28.34
N ARG A 436 0.66 13.80 -27.50
CA ARG A 436 2.05 13.35 -27.67
C ARG A 436 2.24 11.94 -27.17
N HIS A 437 3.13 11.22 -27.84
CA HIS A 437 3.46 9.85 -27.47
C HIS A 437 4.60 9.77 -26.45
N ALA A 438 4.64 8.65 -25.73
CA ALA A 438 5.76 8.17 -24.95
C ALA A 438 5.78 6.64 -25.02
N THR A 439 6.96 6.03 -24.92
CA THR A 439 7.09 4.58 -24.78
C THR A 439 7.40 4.25 -23.34
N CYS A 440 6.55 3.45 -22.69
CA CYS A 440 6.81 2.86 -21.39
C CYS A 440 7.45 1.49 -21.58
N ARG A 441 8.53 1.21 -20.86
CA ARG A 441 9.16 -0.11 -20.79
C ARG A 441 8.97 -0.65 -19.37
N ASN A 442 7.96 -1.49 -19.19
CA ASN A 442 7.56 -2.06 -17.90
C ASN A 442 8.06 -3.50 -17.74
N SER A 443 8.47 -3.86 -16.53
CA SER A 443 8.74 -5.23 -16.12
C SER A 443 8.15 -5.46 -14.73
N GLU A 444 7.29 -6.47 -14.61
CA GLU A 444 6.83 -6.96 -13.31
C GLU A 444 7.73 -8.07 -12.75
N ARG A 445 8.91 -8.27 -13.36
CA ARG A 445 9.92 -9.25 -12.98
C ARG A 445 11.34 -8.70 -13.16
N ALA A 446 11.53 -7.44 -12.79
CA ALA A 446 12.84 -6.81 -12.73
C ALA A 446 13.64 -7.34 -11.53
N ASP A 447 14.94 -7.12 -11.58
CA ASP A 447 15.85 -7.37 -10.46
C ASP A 447 16.15 -6.04 -9.75
N ALA A 448 16.28 -6.07 -8.43
CA ALA A 448 16.66 -4.88 -7.67
C ALA A 448 17.60 -5.20 -6.51
N HIS A 449 18.63 -4.36 -6.35
CA HIS A 449 19.50 -4.32 -5.18
C HIS A 449 19.25 -3.02 -4.42
N VAL A 450 18.91 -3.13 -3.14
CA VAL A 450 18.63 -1.99 -2.26
C VAL A 450 19.57 -2.05 -1.06
N LEU A 451 20.47 -1.07 -0.97
CA LEU A 451 21.38 -0.91 0.16
C LEU A 451 21.01 0.33 0.97
N LEU A 452 20.62 0.14 2.23
CA LEU A 452 20.39 1.20 3.20
C LEU A 452 21.53 1.22 4.22
N GLU A 453 22.16 2.37 4.37
CA GLU A 453 23.27 2.56 5.30
C GLU A 453 22.98 3.67 6.30
N ARG A 454 23.57 3.54 7.49
CA ARG A 454 23.52 4.54 8.56
C ARG A 454 24.90 5.03 8.93
N TRP A 455 24.98 6.31 9.25
CA TRP A 455 26.18 6.91 9.83
C TRP A 455 26.31 6.54 11.31
N TRP A 456 27.36 5.81 11.64
CA TRP A 456 27.72 5.40 13.00
C TRP A 456 29.23 5.45 13.20
N PHE A 457 29.66 6.01 14.35
CA PHE A 457 31.08 6.07 14.76
C PHE A 457 32.05 6.54 13.66
N GLY A 458 31.70 7.60 12.93
CA GLY A 458 32.57 8.21 11.92
C GLY A 458 32.53 7.54 10.54
N GLY A 459 31.65 6.58 10.29
CA GLY A 459 31.52 5.94 8.98
C GLY A 459 30.10 5.50 8.64
N TRP A 460 29.88 5.17 7.37
CA TRP A 460 28.66 4.52 6.90
C TRP A 460 28.74 3.02 7.15
N ARG A 461 27.68 2.43 7.69
CA ARG A 461 27.54 0.98 7.87
C ARG A 461 26.19 0.52 7.36
N THR A 462 26.15 -0.69 6.79
CA THR A 462 24.90 -1.33 6.35
C THR A 462 23.91 -1.40 7.51
N GLU A 463 22.75 -0.76 7.33
CA GLU A 463 21.60 -0.84 8.24
C GLU A 463 20.62 -1.92 7.76
N ALA A 464 20.49 -2.10 6.44
CA ALA A 464 19.73 -3.15 5.79
C ALA A 464 20.14 -3.28 4.31
N GLU A 465 19.96 -4.47 3.75
CA GLU A 465 20.27 -4.78 2.37
C GLU A 465 19.24 -5.79 1.85
N TRP A 466 18.73 -5.57 0.64
CA TRP A 466 17.75 -6.43 -0.01
C TRP A 466 18.17 -6.72 -1.44
N THR A 467 17.94 -7.95 -1.87
CA THR A 467 18.09 -8.39 -3.25
C THR A 467 16.76 -9.00 -3.68
N LEU A 468 16.21 -8.46 -4.76
CA LEU A 468 15.00 -8.94 -5.42
C LEU A 468 15.44 -9.53 -6.76
N ASP A 469 15.16 -10.80 -6.96
CA ASP A 469 15.47 -11.55 -8.19
C ASP A 469 14.15 -11.87 -8.88
N GLY A 470 13.84 -11.17 -9.96
CA GLY A 470 12.60 -11.32 -10.72
C GLY A 470 11.31 -10.96 -9.97
N THR A 471 11.40 -10.17 -8.89
CA THR A 471 10.24 -9.78 -8.06
C THR A 471 10.07 -8.27 -7.88
N ALA A 472 10.96 -7.45 -8.46
CA ALA A 472 10.78 -6.00 -8.51
C ALA A 472 9.87 -5.60 -9.68
N HIS A 473 9.04 -4.59 -9.44
CA HIS A 473 8.14 -4.00 -10.43
C HIS A 473 8.73 -2.68 -10.86
N ALA A 474 9.14 -2.56 -12.12
CA ALA A 474 9.94 -1.44 -12.58
C ALA A 474 9.58 -0.98 -13.99
N GLU A 475 9.58 0.34 -14.16
CA GLU A 475 9.33 0.97 -15.45
C GLU A 475 10.41 1.99 -15.78
N VAL A 476 10.74 2.12 -17.06
CA VAL A 476 11.43 3.29 -17.61
C VAL A 476 10.66 3.79 -18.82
N GLY A 477 10.28 5.06 -18.78
CA GLY A 477 9.60 5.71 -19.89
C GLY A 477 10.39 6.83 -20.53
N THR A 478 10.24 6.94 -21.85
CA THR A 478 10.96 7.90 -22.68
C THR A 478 10.06 8.49 -23.75
N ARG A 479 10.41 9.68 -24.21
CA ARG A 479 9.84 10.35 -25.37
C ARG A 479 10.88 10.59 -26.45
#